data_AF-A0A1R4JZM5-F1
#
_entry.id   AF-A0A1R4JZM5-F1
#
_cell.length_a   1.000
_cell.length_b   1.000
_cell.length_c   1.000
_cell.angle_alpha   90.00
_cell.angle_beta   90.00
_cell.angle_gamma   90.00
#
_symmetry.space_group_name_H-M   'P 1'
#
loop_
_entity.id
_entity.type
_entity.pdbx_description
1 polymer ?
#
loop_
_entity_poly.entity_id
_entity_poly.type
_entity_poly.pdbx_seq_one_letter_code
_entity_poly.pdbx_strand_id
1 'polypeptide(L)'
;MNRPFKHEPDEPVRQKTHTADHHYPDSMDTMSDYELAQRGKHRMMSDNKRRSLITFNHITYFLYVISYFTAGLLWIVPIVMNYMKRHDAEGSWLATHFDWQIKTFWYSIVWFCLGIIIIVFALGGVGVSVLADSGNIAIGSVLLAAVGLLIMTFTFIWHLYRVIRGWIALTDNRPVP
;
A
#
# COMPACT_ATOMS: atom_id res chain seq x y z
N MET A 1 -54.01 -49.34 57.79
CA MET A 1 -53.53 -49.89 59.08
C MET A 1 -52.01 -49.88 59.05
N ASN A 2 -51.38 -49.09 59.92
CA ASN A 2 -49.94 -49.11 60.17
C ASN A 2 -49.50 -50.48 60.69
N ARG A 3 -48.29 -50.94 60.33
CA ARG A 3 -47.46 -51.76 61.21
C ARG A 3 -45.96 -51.44 61.06
N PRO A 4 -45.17 -51.65 62.12
CA PRO A 4 -44.11 -50.73 62.50
C PRO A 4 -42.71 -51.37 62.64
N PHE A 5 -41.69 -50.50 62.68
CA PHE A 5 -40.47 -50.54 63.50
C PHE A 5 -39.53 -51.79 63.49
N LYS A 6 -38.27 -51.58 63.07
CA LYS A 6 -37.00 -51.68 63.87
C LYS A 6 -35.80 -51.99 62.94
N HIS A 7 -34.83 -51.09 62.80
CA HIS A 7 -33.62 -50.86 63.63
C HIS A 7 -32.52 -51.90 63.37
N GLU A 8 -31.40 -51.51 62.73
CA GLU A 8 -30.01 -51.83 63.14
C GLU A 8 -28.94 -51.20 62.20
N PRO A 9 -27.63 -51.17 62.56
CA PRO A 9 -26.85 -49.94 62.73
C PRO A 9 -25.72 -49.77 61.68
N ASP A 10 -25.02 -48.64 61.80
CA ASP A 10 -23.92 -48.20 60.92
C ASP A 10 -22.72 -49.19 60.88
N GLU A 11 -22.16 -49.47 59.69
CA GLU A 11 -20.81 -50.03 59.54
C GLU A 11 -20.00 -49.40 58.37
N PRO A 12 -18.65 -49.32 58.46
CA PRO A 12 -17.86 -48.32 57.75
C PRO A 12 -17.03 -48.80 56.53
N VAL A 13 -16.93 -47.90 55.54
CA VAL A 13 -15.80 -47.54 54.63
C VAL A 13 -14.74 -48.60 54.22
N ARG A 14 -14.59 -48.90 52.90
CA ARG A 14 -13.34 -48.65 52.10
C ARG A 14 -13.42 -48.93 50.58
N GLN A 15 -12.84 -47.99 49.81
CA GLN A 15 -12.61 -47.82 48.35
C GLN A 15 -11.72 -48.89 47.66
N LYS A 16 -11.92 -49.18 46.35
CA LYS A 16 -10.87 -49.44 45.31
C LYS A 16 -11.36 -49.22 43.85
N THR A 17 -10.53 -48.62 43.00
CA THR A 17 -10.74 -48.27 41.57
C THR A 17 -9.81 -49.11 40.66
N HIS A 18 -10.21 -49.52 39.45
CA HIS A 18 -9.31 -50.14 38.43
C HIS A 18 -9.79 -49.93 36.98
N THR A 19 -8.83 -49.77 36.05
CA THR A 19 -8.83 -49.06 34.73
C THR A 19 -9.07 -49.93 33.48
N ALA A 20 -9.38 -49.30 32.32
CA ALA A 20 -9.72 -49.90 31.01
C ALA A 20 -8.58 -49.81 29.96
N ASP A 21 -8.60 -50.69 28.93
CA ASP A 21 -7.55 -50.93 27.91
C ASP A 21 -8.08 -50.73 26.46
N HIS A 22 -7.26 -50.16 25.55
CA HIS A 22 -7.56 -49.98 24.11
C HIS A 22 -6.28 -49.91 23.23
N HIS A 23 -6.25 -50.69 22.14
CA HIS A 23 -5.13 -50.93 21.19
C HIS A 23 -5.25 -50.10 19.88
N TYR A 24 -4.14 -49.60 19.29
CA TYR A 24 -4.10 -48.76 18.06
C TYR A 24 -3.15 -49.33 16.99
N PRO A 25 -3.42 -49.19 15.66
CA PRO A 25 -2.70 -49.91 14.61
C PRO A 25 -1.39 -49.25 14.09
N ASP A 26 -0.55 -50.11 13.51
CA ASP A 26 0.89 -50.01 13.27
C ASP A 26 1.28 -49.62 11.82
N SER A 27 0.91 -48.41 11.37
CA SER A 27 1.30 -47.91 10.04
C SER A 27 1.98 -46.55 10.07
N MET A 28 2.64 -46.22 11.18
CA MET A 28 3.41 -44.97 11.37
C MET A 28 4.91 -45.14 11.10
N ASP A 29 5.41 -46.36 10.87
CA ASP A 29 6.82 -46.70 11.12
C ASP A 29 7.77 -46.52 9.92
N THR A 30 7.36 -45.82 8.86
CA THR A 30 8.27 -45.52 7.73
C THR A 30 8.22 -44.07 7.27
N MET A 31 7.84 -43.13 8.15
CA MET A 31 8.18 -41.72 7.94
C MET A 31 9.49 -41.43 8.69
N SER A 32 10.51 -41.02 7.96
CA SER A 32 11.78 -40.65 8.60
C SER A 32 11.61 -39.41 9.48
N ASP A 33 12.44 -39.27 10.52
CA ASP A 33 12.44 -38.12 11.43
C ASP A 33 12.57 -36.78 10.70
N TYR A 34 13.25 -36.77 9.55
CA TYR A 34 13.33 -35.58 8.69
C TYR A 34 11.97 -35.25 8.05
N GLU A 35 11.18 -36.25 7.65
CA GLU A 35 9.84 -36.07 7.09
C GLU A 35 8.83 -35.67 8.16
N LEU A 36 8.94 -36.23 9.36
CA LEU A 36 8.09 -35.85 10.51
C LEU A 36 8.39 -34.42 10.97
N ALA A 37 9.67 -34.04 11.04
CA ALA A 37 10.08 -32.68 11.37
C ALA A 37 9.68 -31.68 10.27
N GLN A 38 9.84 -32.02 8.99
CA GLN A 38 9.38 -31.17 7.89
C GLN A 38 7.85 -31.07 7.81
N ARG A 39 7.12 -32.17 8.03
CA ARG A 39 5.64 -32.22 8.08
C ARG A 39 5.09 -31.45 9.28
N GLY A 40 5.78 -31.52 10.42
CA GLY A 40 5.51 -30.71 11.61
C GLY A 40 5.75 -29.23 11.36
N LYS A 41 6.88 -28.86 10.76
CA LYS A 41 7.23 -27.48 10.39
C LYS A 41 6.27 -26.90 9.34
N HIS A 42 5.81 -27.71 8.39
CA HIS A 42 4.79 -27.36 7.39
C HIS A 42 3.40 -27.16 8.02
N ARG A 43 3.04 -27.97 9.03
CA ARG A 43 1.83 -27.77 9.85
C ARG A 43 1.94 -26.62 10.86
N MET A 44 3.16 -26.19 11.22
CA MET A 44 3.43 -25.18 12.26
C MET A 44 3.33 -23.73 11.78
N MET A 45 3.21 -23.46 10.48
CA MET A 45 2.63 -22.19 10.07
C MET A 45 1.14 -22.22 10.39
N SER A 46 0.80 -21.90 11.65
CA SER A 46 -0.59 -21.69 12.11
C SER A 46 -1.38 -20.99 11.00
N ASP A 47 -2.58 -21.47 10.70
CA ASP A 47 -3.38 -20.93 9.59
C ASP A 47 -3.54 -19.40 9.65
N ASN A 48 -3.52 -18.83 10.86
CA ASN A 48 -3.54 -17.39 11.10
C ASN A 48 -2.21 -16.71 10.70
N LYS A 49 -1.08 -17.33 11.00
CA LYS A 49 0.25 -16.86 10.57
C LYS A 49 0.37 -16.96 9.05
N ARG A 50 -0.01 -18.09 8.44
CA ARG A 50 0.01 -18.24 6.97
C ARG A 50 -0.89 -17.22 6.28
N ARG A 51 -2.13 -17.02 6.74
CA ARG A 51 -3.04 -15.98 6.21
C ARG A 51 -2.51 -14.57 6.43
N SER A 52 -1.94 -14.28 7.59
CA SER A 52 -1.33 -12.98 7.89
C SER A 52 -0.16 -12.67 6.95
N LEU A 53 0.73 -13.64 6.69
CA LEU A 53 1.81 -13.46 5.72
C LEU A 53 1.29 -13.28 4.29
N ILE A 54 0.27 -14.04 3.91
CA ILE A 54 -0.38 -13.89 2.60
C ILE A 54 -1.02 -12.50 2.48
N THR A 55 -1.80 -12.04 3.46
CA THR A 55 -2.41 -10.70 3.47
C THR A 55 -1.36 -9.59 3.50
N PHE A 56 -0.29 -9.76 4.28
CA PHE A 56 0.82 -8.83 4.32
C PHE A 56 1.48 -8.70 2.94
N ASN A 57 1.73 -9.81 2.24
CA ASN A 57 2.24 -9.77 0.87
C ASN A 57 1.25 -9.16 -0.12
N HIS A 58 -0.06 -9.38 0.03
CA HIS A 58 -1.05 -8.70 -0.81
C HIS A 58 -1.04 -7.18 -0.58
N ILE A 59 -0.89 -6.75 0.67
CA ILE A 59 -0.78 -5.33 1.03
C ILE A 59 0.49 -4.73 0.43
N THR A 60 1.65 -5.39 0.55
CA THR A 60 2.90 -4.86 -0.04
C THR A 60 2.86 -4.83 -1.55
N TYR A 61 2.28 -5.84 -2.23
CA TYR A 61 2.07 -5.79 -3.67
C TYR A 61 1.12 -4.65 -4.10
N PHE A 62 0.06 -4.37 -3.35
CA PHE A 62 -0.83 -3.23 -3.60
C PHE A 62 -0.12 -1.88 -3.40
N LEU A 63 0.69 -1.75 -2.34
CA LEU A 63 1.50 -0.56 -2.10
C LEU A 63 2.54 -0.35 -3.21
N TYR A 64 3.13 -1.41 -3.76
CA TYR A 64 4.01 -1.30 -4.92
C TYR A 64 3.27 -0.81 -6.17
N VAL A 65 2.08 -1.35 -6.45
CA VAL A 65 1.28 -0.89 -7.59
C VAL A 65 0.87 0.58 -7.45
N ILE A 66 0.49 1.04 -6.24
CA ILE A 66 0.19 2.46 -5.97
C ILE A 66 1.43 3.34 -6.09
N SER A 67 2.59 2.85 -5.67
CA SER A 67 3.83 3.63 -5.69
C SER A 67 4.29 3.97 -7.12
N TYR A 68 3.99 3.12 -8.09
CA TYR A 68 4.22 3.41 -9.52
C TYR A 68 3.16 4.35 -10.12
N PHE A 69 1.95 4.44 -9.55
CA PHE A 69 0.83 5.19 -10.11
C PHE A 69 0.81 6.70 -9.77
N THR A 70 1.61 7.19 -8.82
CA THR A 70 1.53 8.59 -8.35
C THR A 70 2.53 9.55 -8.98
N ALA A 71 3.32 9.12 -9.97
CA ALA A 71 4.12 9.99 -10.86
C ALA A 71 3.25 10.83 -11.84
N GLY A 72 2.05 11.26 -11.43
CA GLY A 72 1.10 12.08 -12.20
C GLY A 72 -0.11 11.36 -12.80
N LEU A 73 -0.16 10.02 -12.78
CA LEU A 73 -1.17 9.24 -13.53
C LEU A 73 -2.58 9.29 -12.93
N LEU A 74 -2.71 9.52 -11.61
CA LEU A 74 -4.02 9.66 -10.94
C LEU A 74 -4.88 10.81 -11.50
N TRP A 75 -4.27 11.75 -12.22
CA TRP A 75 -4.97 12.89 -12.81
C TRP A 75 -5.70 12.57 -14.12
N ILE A 76 -5.55 11.36 -14.68
CA ILE A 76 -6.26 10.95 -15.90
C ILE A 76 -7.78 10.94 -15.71
N VAL A 77 -8.27 10.41 -14.58
CA VAL A 77 -9.72 10.37 -14.33
C VAL A 77 -10.29 11.79 -14.18
N PRO A 78 -9.72 12.68 -13.35
CA PRO A 78 -10.11 14.08 -13.30
C PRO A 78 -10.08 14.80 -14.65
N ILE A 79 -9.02 14.66 -15.44
CA ILE A 79 -8.91 15.39 -16.72
C ILE A 79 -9.96 14.92 -17.73
N VAL A 80 -10.22 13.61 -17.81
CA VAL A 80 -11.26 13.05 -18.68
C VAL A 80 -12.64 13.55 -18.24
N MET A 81 -12.95 13.46 -16.94
CA MET A 81 -14.22 13.99 -16.42
C MET A 81 -14.38 15.49 -16.72
N ASN A 82 -13.30 16.27 -16.60
CA ASN A 82 -13.33 17.69 -16.90
C ASN A 82 -13.63 17.95 -18.37
N TYR A 83 -12.97 17.26 -19.31
CA TYR A 83 -13.28 17.42 -20.74
C TYR A 83 -14.70 16.98 -21.10
N MET A 84 -15.19 15.89 -20.49
CA MET A 84 -16.55 15.40 -20.73
C MET A 84 -17.62 16.38 -20.23
N LYS A 85 -17.46 16.93 -19.02
CA LYS A 85 -18.45 17.81 -18.39
C LYS A 85 -18.28 19.29 -18.71
N ARG A 86 -17.16 19.69 -19.30
CA ARG A 86 -16.89 21.09 -19.64
C ARG A 86 -17.97 21.69 -20.53
N HIS A 87 -18.42 20.95 -21.55
CA HIS A 87 -19.44 21.43 -22.49
C HIS A 87 -20.80 21.66 -21.81
N ASP A 88 -21.17 20.78 -20.87
CA ASP A 88 -22.43 20.92 -20.11
C ASP A 88 -22.44 22.14 -19.18
N ALA A 89 -21.25 22.66 -18.84
CA ALA A 89 -21.09 23.81 -17.97
C ALA A 89 -20.98 25.14 -18.73
N GLU A 90 -21.03 25.14 -20.06
CA GLU A 90 -20.92 26.34 -20.89
C GLU A 90 -22.02 27.37 -20.55
N GLY A 91 -21.64 28.64 -20.48
CA GLY A 91 -22.53 29.72 -20.02
C GLY A 91 -22.66 29.86 -18.51
N SER A 92 -22.04 28.98 -17.71
CA SER A 92 -21.97 29.09 -16.25
C SER A 92 -20.57 29.46 -15.75
N TRP A 93 -20.49 29.98 -14.52
CA TRP A 93 -19.21 30.20 -13.84
C TRP A 93 -18.44 28.89 -13.59
N LEU A 94 -19.11 27.74 -13.67
CA LEU A 94 -18.51 26.41 -13.47
C LEU A 94 -17.59 26.01 -14.64
N ALA A 95 -17.86 26.48 -15.87
CA ALA A 95 -16.98 26.27 -17.02
C ALA A 95 -15.54 26.75 -16.75
N THR A 96 -15.40 27.86 -16.03
CA THR A 96 -14.09 28.40 -15.66
C THR A 96 -13.28 27.44 -14.78
N HIS A 97 -13.93 26.64 -13.94
CA HIS A 97 -13.26 25.65 -13.09
C HIS A 97 -12.77 24.45 -13.91
N PHE A 98 -13.58 23.99 -14.87
CA PHE A 98 -13.16 22.94 -15.80
C PHE A 98 -11.95 23.40 -16.62
N ASP A 99 -11.99 24.60 -17.17
CA ASP A 99 -10.87 25.20 -17.91
C ASP A 99 -9.63 25.37 -17.01
N TRP A 100 -9.82 25.80 -15.76
CA TRP A 100 -8.74 25.98 -14.80
C TRP A 100 -8.02 24.66 -14.49
N GLN A 101 -8.79 23.59 -14.23
CA GLN A 101 -8.24 22.27 -13.97
C GLN A 101 -7.55 21.69 -15.21
N ILE A 102 -8.16 21.81 -16.40
CA ILE A 102 -7.57 21.37 -17.67
C ILE A 102 -6.23 22.07 -17.93
N LYS A 103 -6.18 23.40 -17.80
CA LYS A 103 -4.93 24.17 -17.98
C LYS A 103 -3.88 23.78 -16.95
N THR A 104 -4.29 23.57 -15.69
CA THR A 104 -3.36 23.17 -14.61
C THR A 104 -2.70 21.84 -14.90
N PHE A 105 -3.45 20.88 -15.44
CA PHE A 105 -2.92 19.59 -15.87
C PHE A 105 -1.89 19.73 -17.01
N TRP A 106 -2.20 20.48 -18.06
CA TRP A 106 -1.26 20.63 -19.19
C TRP A 106 0.01 21.37 -18.79
N TYR A 107 -0.11 22.44 -18.01
CA TYR A 107 1.05 23.14 -17.47
C TYR A 107 1.87 22.25 -16.53
N SER A 108 1.24 21.41 -15.70
CA SER A 108 2.01 20.49 -14.84
C SER A 108 2.78 19.48 -15.67
N ILE A 109 2.21 18.92 -16.73
CA ILE A 109 2.94 18.03 -17.65
C ILE A 109 4.19 18.72 -18.20
N VAL A 110 4.07 19.95 -18.72
CA VAL A 110 5.22 20.68 -19.29
C VAL A 110 6.33 20.86 -18.26
N TRP A 111 5.99 21.32 -17.05
CA TRP A 111 6.96 21.54 -15.99
C TRP A 111 7.59 20.24 -15.47
N PHE A 112 6.79 19.17 -15.32
CA PHE A 112 7.30 17.84 -14.93
C PHE A 112 8.25 17.27 -15.99
N CYS A 113 7.89 17.34 -17.27
CA CYS A 113 8.77 16.94 -18.37
C CYS A 113 10.09 17.73 -18.36
N LEU A 114 10.02 19.04 -18.16
CA LEU A 114 11.22 19.89 -18.09
C LEU A 114 12.16 19.46 -16.95
N GLY A 115 11.63 19.23 -15.74
CA GLY A 115 12.46 18.78 -14.62
C GLY A 115 13.03 17.37 -14.83
N ILE A 116 12.26 16.44 -15.41
CA ILE A 116 12.75 15.10 -15.76
C ILE A 116 13.90 15.19 -16.75
N ILE A 117 13.78 16.02 -17.80
CA ILE A 117 14.85 16.21 -18.79
C ILE A 117 16.13 16.68 -18.09
N ILE A 118 16.04 17.71 -17.25
CA ILE A 118 17.20 18.25 -16.53
C ILE A 118 17.85 17.19 -15.63
N ILE A 119 17.05 16.40 -14.90
CA ILE A 119 17.54 15.33 -14.05
C ILE A 119 18.21 14.23 -14.89
N VAL A 120 17.65 13.84 -16.03
CA VAL A 120 18.26 12.84 -16.92
C VAL A 120 19.60 13.33 -17.47
N PHE A 121 19.68 14.59 -17.90
CA PHE A 121 20.96 15.18 -18.32
C PHE A 121 21.98 15.23 -17.18
N ALA A 122 21.54 15.57 -15.97
CA ALA A 122 22.40 15.57 -14.80
C ALA A 122 22.92 14.16 -14.45
N LEU A 123 22.06 13.15 -14.46
CA LEU A 123 22.45 11.75 -14.21
C LEU A 123 23.39 11.22 -15.31
N GLY A 124 23.13 11.55 -16.57
CA GLY A 124 24.03 11.24 -17.68
C GLY A 124 25.39 11.90 -17.50
N GLY A 125 25.42 13.16 -17.08
CA GLY A 125 26.65 13.88 -16.74
C GLY A 125 27.43 13.23 -15.59
N VAL A 126 26.74 12.75 -14.55
CA VAL A 126 27.38 11.97 -13.47
C VAL A 126 28.02 10.70 -14.04
N GLY A 127 27.32 9.95 -14.89
CA GLY A 127 27.88 8.76 -15.54
C GLY A 127 29.14 9.06 -16.37
N VAL A 128 29.10 10.11 -17.18
CA VAL A 128 30.26 10.56 -17.95
C VAL A 128 31.41 10.99 -17.05
N SER A 129 31.12 11.68 -15.94
CA SER A 129 32.15 12.13 -15.01
C SER A 129 32.96 10.99 -14.39
N VAL A 130 32.30 9.86 -14.10
CA VAL A 130 32.92 8.64 -13.57
C VAL A 130 33.80 7.98 -14.63
N LEU A 131 33.34 7.92 -15.88
CA LEU A 131 34.09 7.30 -16.98
C LEU A 131 35.31 8.13 -17.40
N ALA A 132 35.19 9.45 -17.36
CA ALA A 132 36.24 10.38 -17.74
C ALA A 132 37.19 10.74 -16.57
N ASP A 133 37.00 10.14 -15.39
CA ASP A 133 37.74 10.42 -14.15
C ASP A 133 37.92 11.93 -13.88
N SER A 134 36.82 12.70 -14.06
CA SER A 134 36.86 14.15 -14.11
C SER A 134 35.97 14.80 -13.05
N GLY A 135 36.60 15.42 -12.05
CA GLY A 135 35.89 16.08 -10.94
C GLY A 135 35.03 17.27 -11.37
N ASN A 136 35.46 18.04 -12.37
CA ASN A 136 34.72 19.21 -12.84
C ASN A 136 33.38 18.84 -13.49
N ILE A 137 33.31 17.72 -14.22
CA ILE A 137 32.07 17.23 -14.83
C ILE A 137 31.12 16.71 -13.74
N ALA A 138 31.65 16.05 -12.71
CA ALA A 138 30.86 15.59 -11.58
C ALA A 138 30.18 16.76 -10.85
N ILE A 139 30.95 17.81 -10.54
CA ILE A 139 30.43 19.01 -9.87
C ILE A 139 29.35 19.69 -10.71
N GLY A 140 29.60 19.88 -12.02
CA GLY A 140 28.61 20.47 -12.93
C GLY A 140 27.31 19.65 -12.99
N SER A 141 27.42 18.33 -12.99
CA SER A 141 26.28 17.41 -13.03
C SER A 141 25.46 17.44 -11.74
N VAL A 142 26.11 17.52 -10.57
CA VAL A 142 25.42 17.66 -9.28
C VAL A 142 24.70 19.00 -9.17
N LEU A 143 25.31 20.09 -9.62
CA LEU A 143 24.66 21.41 -9.66
C LEU A 143 23.45 21.42 -10.60
N LEU A 144 23.56 20.77 -11.76
CA LEU A 144 22.45 20.62 -12.70
C LEU A 144 21.32 19.78 -12.09
N ALA A 145 21.64 18.69 -11.39
CA ALA A 145 20.65 17.89 -10.66
C ALA A 145 19.92 18.73 -9.60
N ALA A 146 20.65 19.56 -8.84
CA ALA A 146 20.07 20.46 -7.86
C ALA A 146 19.08 21.45 -8.50
N VAL A 147 19.42 22.02 -9.66
CA VAL A 147 18.51 22.87 -10.43
C VAL A 147 17.25 22.11 -10.86
N GLY A 148 17.40 20.87 -11.35
CA GLY A 148 16.27 20.01 -11.70
C GLY A 148 15.34 19.75 -10.51
N LEU A 149 15.89 19.48 -9.34
CA LEU A 149 15.12 19.28 -8.09
C LEU A 149 14.42 20.56 -7.61
N LEU A 150 15.08 21.72 -7.74
CA LEU A 150 14.47 23.01 -7.42
C LEU A 150 13.27 23.30 -8.33
N ILE A 151 13.40 23.03 -9.63
CA ILE A 151 12.29 23.17 -10.58
C ILE A 151 11.15 22.22 -10.20
N MET A 152 11.43 20.95 -9.92
CA MET A 152 10.41 19.98 -9.49
C MET A 152 9.68 20.41 -8.22
N THR A 153 10.41 20.91 -7.23
CA THR A 153 9.84 21.40 -5.98
C THR A 153 8.96 22.63 -6.22
N PHE A 154 9.44 23.57 -7.03
CA PHE A 154 8.67 24.74 -7.43
C PHE A 154 7.39 24.35 -8.18
N THR A 155 7.48 23.42 -9.12
CA THR A 155 6.33 22.89 -9.87
C THR A 155 5.31 22.26 -8.94
N PHE A 156 5.75 21.49 -7.95
CA PHE A 156 4.87 20.86 -6.98
C PHE A 156 4.12 21.91 -6.15
N ILE A 157 4.83 22.91 -5.63
CA ILE A 157 4.22 24.01 -4.85
C ILE A 157 3.25 24.82 -5.72
N TRP A 158 3.66 25.18 -6.93
CA TRP A 158 2.82 25.91 -7.89
C TRP A 158 1.53 25.13 -8.21
N HIS A 159 1.63 23.81 -8.39
CA HIS A 159 0.48 22.95 -8.66
C HIS A 159 -0.48 22.90 -7.47
N LEU A 160 0.03 22.72 -6.25
CA LEU A 160 -0.79 22.76 -5.03
C LEU A 160 -1.50 24.11 -4.86
N TYR A 161 -0.79 25.22 -5.05
CA TYR A 161 -1.38 26.56 -5.03
C TYR A 161 -2.54 26.68 -6.03
N ARG A 162 -2.36 26.20 -7.26
CA ARG A 162 -3.40 26.26 -8.32
C ARG A 162 -4.63 25.45 -7.94
N VAL A 163 -4.46 24.27 -7.37
CA VAL A 163 -5.57 23.41 -6.91
C VAL A 163 -6.33 24.06 -5.76
N ILE A 164 -5.61 24.55 -4.75
CA ILE A 164 -6.22 25.23 -3.58
C ILE A 164 -6.98 26.47 -4.03
N ARG A 165 -6.39 27.30 -4.89
CA ARG A 165 -7.07 28.50 -5.40
C ARG A 165 -8.34 28.15 -6.19
N GLY A 166 -8.30 27.09 -6.99
CA GLY A 166 -9.47 26.59 -7.71
C GLY A 166 -10.56 26.09 -6.77
N TRP A 167 -10.20 25.41 -5.68
CA TRP A 167 -11.16 24.90 -4.70
C TRP A 167 -11.79 26.01 -3.84
N ILE A 168 -11.00 27.02 -3.44
CA ILE A 168 -11.52 28.19 -2.71
C ILE A 168 -12.58 28.91 -3.57
N ALA A 169 -12.28 29.17 -4.84
CA ALA A 169 -13.24 29.79 -5.75
C ALA A 169 -14.52 28.96 -5.95
N LEU A 170 -14.39 27.62 -6.02
CA LEU A 170 -15.53 26.73 -6.13
C LEU A 170 -16.44 26.81 -4.89
N THR A 171 -15.84 26.87 -3.71
CA THR A 171 -16.57 26.96 -2.43
C THR A 171 -17.27 28.31 -2.27
N ASP A 172 -16.67 29.38 -2.80
CA ASP A 172 -17.21 30.74 -2.81
C ASP A 172 -18.25 30.99 -3.93
N ASN A 173 -18.60 29.97 -4.74
CA ASN A 173 -19.48 30.08 -5.91
C ASN A 173 -19.07 31.19 -6.92
N ARG A 174 -17.76 31.40 -7.08
CA ARG A 174 -17.19 32.48 -7.91
C ARG A 174 -16.33 31.89 -9.03
N PRO A 175 -16.28 32.51 -10.22
CA PRO A 175 -15.44 32.03 -11.31
C PRO A 175 -13.94 32.13 -10.97
N VAL A 176 -13.15 31.22 -11.54
CA VAL A 176 -11.68 31.33 -11.57
C VAL A 176 -11.25 32.12 -12.81
N PRO A 177 -10.36 33.11 -12.68
CA PRO A 177 -9.85 33.86 -13.81
C PRO A 177 -8.88 33.03 -14.68
#